data_AF-A0A6J2AH91-F1
#
_entry.id   AF-A0A6J2AH91-F1
#
_cell.length_a   1.000
_cell.length_b   1.000
_cell.length_c   1.000
_cell.angle_alpha   90.00
_cell.angle_beta   90.00
_cell.angle_gamma   90.00
#
_symmetry.space_group_name_H-M   'P 1'
#
loop_
_entity.id
_entity.type
_entity.pdbx_description
1 polymer ?
#
loop_
_entity_poly.entity_id
_entity_poly.type
_entity_poly.pdbx_seq_one_letter_code
_entity_poly.pdbx_strand_id
1 'polypeptide(L)'
;MGKSFSHLPLHSNKEDAYDGVTSTENMRNGLVNNEVHNEDGRGGDVSQFPYVEFTGRDSVTCPTCQGTGRIPRGQENQLVALIPYSDQRLRPRRTKLYVMASVFVCLLLSGLAVFFLFPRSIDVKYIGVKSAYVSYDVQKRTVYLNITNTLNITNNNYYSVEVENITAQVQFSKTVIGKARLNNITNIGPLDMKQIDYTVPTIIAEEMSYMYDFCTLISIKVHNIVLMMQVTVTTTYFGHSEQISQERYQYVDCGRNTTYQLGQSEYLNVLQPQQ
;
A
#
# COMPACT_ATOMS: atom_id res chain seq x y z
N MET A 1 -10.86 39.37 21.01
CA MET A 1 -11.00 38.66 22.31
C MET A 1 -11.13 37.17 22.03
N GLY A 2 -10.26 36.34 22.60
CA GLY A 2 -10.28 34.88 22.45
C GLY A 2 -8.87 34.32 22.48
N LYS A 3 -8.49 33.74 23.63
CA LYS A 3 -7.12 33.51 24.10
C LYS A 3 -6.55 32.17 23.61
N SER A 4 -5.24 32.17 23.36
CA SER A 4 -4.38 30.98 23.31
C SER A 4 -3.97 30.60 24.73
N PHE A 5 -3.98 29.29 25.03
CA PHE A 5 -3.36 28.71 26.22
C PHE A 5 -2.69 27.39 25.83
N SER A 6 -1.37 27.29 25.95
CA SER A 6 -0.74 26.55 27.04
C SER A 6 0.79 26.49 26.88
N HIS A 7 1.43 26.62 28.03
CA HIS A 7 2.86 26.65 28.32
C HIS A 7 3.37 25.22 28.58
N LEU A 8 4.56 24.89 28.04
CA LEU A 8 5.77 24.29 28.66
C LEU A 8 5.65 23.36 29.90
N PRO A 9 6.52 22.32 30.03
CA PRO A 9 7.91 22.60 30.41
C PRO A 9 9.03 21.75 29.79
N LEU A 10 10.18 22.41 29.75
CA LEU A 10 11.55 21.93 29.62
C LEU A 10 11.92 21.12 30.87
N HIS A 11 12.62 20.00 30.72
CA HIS A 11 13.35 19.37 31.82
C HIS A 11 14.79 19.11 31.37
N SER A 12 15.73 19.80 32.03
CA SER A 12 17.15 19.46 32.00
C SER A 12 17.42 18.27 32.91
N ASN A 13 18.32 17.38 32.52
CA ASN A 13 19.18 16.71 33.50
C ASN A 13 20.53 16.39 32.85
N LYS A 14 21.55 16.49 33.70
CA LYS A 14 22.99 16.59 33.42
C LYS A 14 23.70 15.34 34.00
N GLU A 15 24.85 14.98 33.41
CA GLU A 15 25.97 14.17 33.97
C GLU A 15 25.69 12.64 34.11
N ASP A 16 26.55 11.67 33.74
CA ASP A 16 28.04 11.58 33.70
C ASP A 16 28.61 10.45 32.77
N ALA A 17 29.90 10.62 32.43
CA ALA A 17 31.02 9.63 32.31
C ALA A 17 31.31 8.77 31.04
N TYR A 18 32.42 9.14 30.37
CA TYR A 18 33.63 8.38 29.92
C TYR A 18 33.54 7.06 29.11
N ASP A 19 34.14 7.01 27.89
CA ASP A 19 35.55 6.60 27.66
C ASP A 19 35.98 6.63 26.15
N GLY A 20 37.26 6.92 25.85
CA GLY A 20 37.99 6.29 24.71
C GLY A 20 38.47 7.09 23.48
N VAL A 21 39.53 7.92 23.62
CA VAL A 21 40.85 7.87 22.89
C VAL A 21 40.84 7.79 21.33
N THR A 22 41.49 8.62 20.49
CA THR A 22 42.95 8.89 20.32
C THR A 22 43.23 9.97 19.23
N SER A 23 44.30 10.75 19.45
CA SER A 23 45.35 11.17 18.47
C SER A 23 45.28 12.45 17.61
N THR A 24 46.28 13.29 17.92
CA THR A 24 47.26 14.01 17.05
C THR A 24 47.07 15.49 16.67
N GLU A 25 47.67 16.35 17.52
CA GLU A 25 48.88 17.17 17.26
C GLU A 25 48.86 18.33 16.24
N ASN A 26 49.01 19.56 16.76
CA ASN A 26 50.20 20.46 16.65
C ASN A 26 49.78 21.94 16.86
N MET A 27 49.99 22.54 18.05
CA MET A 27 51.22 23.21 18.54
C MET A 27 51.51 24.54 17.83
N ARG A 28 51.30 25.70 18.51
CA ARG A 28 52.39 26.53 19.08
C ARG A 28 51.85 27.75 19.86
N ASN A 29 52.29 27.83 21.12
CA ASN A 29 52.11 28.92 22.10
C ASN A 29 53.05 30.12 21.85
N GLY A 30 52.78 31.24 22.53
CA GLY A 30 53.83 32.21 22.88
C GLY A 30 53.34 33.53 23.45
N LEU A 31 53.06 33.57 24.75
CA LEU A 31 52.81 34.78 25.56
C LEU A 31 54.14 35.40 26.06
N VAL A 32 54.12 36.73 26.24
CA VAL A 32 54.60 37.49 27.44
C VAL A 32 56.01 38.12 27.50
N ASN A 33 55.94 39.44 27.74
CA ASN A 33 56.77 40.40 28.51
C ASN A 33 58.22 40.74 28.13
N ASN A 34 58.47 42.06 27.98
CA ASN A 34 59.17 42.82 29.02
C ASN A 34 58.90 44.32 28.94
N GLU A 35 58.76 44.93 30.12
CA GLU A 35 58.59 46.34 30.40
C GLU A 35 59.92 47.11 30.30
N VAL A 36 59.85 48.43 30.05
CA VAL A 36 60.45 49.52 30.86
C VAL A 36 60.99 50.72 30.03
N HIS A 37 60.42 51.89 30.38
CA HIS A 37 60.86 53.30 30.30
C HIS A 37 60.86 54.13 28.99
N ASN A 38 59.96 55.15 29.01
CA ASN A 38 60.13 56.62 28.78
C ASN A 38 61.02 57.06 27.58
N GLU A 39 60.63 57.91 26.63
CA GLU A 39 59.87 59.18 26.71
C GLU A 39 59.24 59.51 25.33
N ASP A 40 58.16 60.29 25.39
CA ASP A 40 57.72 61.38 24.51
C ASP A 40 57.85 61.30 22.96
N GLY A 41 56.70 61.44 22.29
CA GLY A 41 56.63 62.14 20.99
C GLY A 41 56.45 61.31 19.71
N ARG A 42 55.30 61.57 19.06
CA ARG A 42 55.00 61.46 17.62
C ARG A 42 54.59 60.09 17.05
N GLY A 43 53.26 59.96 16.94
CA GLY A 43 52.54 59.66 15.70
C GLY A 43 53.18 58.70 14.67
N GLY A 44 52.49 57.58 14.47
CA GLY A 44 52.41 56.89 13.19
C GLY A 44 53.18 55.58 13.14
N ASP A 45 52.49 54.47 13.41
CA ASP A 45 52.92 53.16 12.92
C ASP A 45 51.71 52.44 12.31
N VAL A 46 51.30 52.91 11.13
CA VAL A 46 50.52 52.11 10.19
C VAL A 46 51.56 51.56 9.23
N SER A 47 51.77 50.25 9.26
CA SER A 47 52.57 49.53 8.28
C SER A 47 52.03 49.82 6.87
N GLN A 48 52.66 50.79 6.22
CA GLN A 48 52.30 51.25 4.89
C GLN A 48 52.81 50.20 3.89
N PHE A 49 52.00 49.18 3.64
CA PHE A 49 52.21 48.33 2.46
C PHE A 49 52.01 49.21 1.21
N PRO A 50 52.98 49.24 0.28
CA PRO A 50 52.86 50.05 -0.92
C PRO A 50 51.65 49.57 -1.72
N TYR A 51 50.65 50.45 -1.82
CA TYR A 51 49.52 50.23 -2.72
C TYR A 51 50.06 50.31 -4.15
N VAL A 52 49.98 49.19 -4.89
CA VAL A 52 50.44 49.10 -6.27
C VAL A 52 49.20 49.12 -7.16
N GLU A 53 49.03 50.19 -7.94
CA GLU A 53 47.99 50.26 -8.97
C GLU A 53 48.42 49.39 -10.15
N PHE A 54 47.90 48.18 -10.23
CA PHE A 54 47.98 47.36 -11.45
C PHE A 54 46.98 47.89 -12.48
N THR A 55 47.27 49.04 -13.10
CA THR A 55 46.53 49.52 -14.28
C THR A 55 46.99 48.74 -15.53
N GLY A 56 46.60 47.46 -15.59
CA GLY A 56 46.69 46.68 -16.82
C GLY A 56 45.70 47.22 -17.86
N ARG A 57 46.04 47.14 -19.16
CA ARG A 57 45.29 47.75 -20.29
C ARG A 57 43.78 47.44 -20.37
N ASP A 58 43.26 46.50 -19.57
CA ASP A 58 41.84 46.12 -19.51
C ASP A 58 41.24 46.24 -18.09
N SER A 59 41.84 47.04 -17.19
CA SER A 59 41.30 47.25 -15.83
C SER A 59 40.17 48.29 -15.84
N VAL A 60 38.94 47.86 -15.52
CA VAL A 60 37.81 48.77 -15.33
C VAL A 60 37.85 49.33 -13.90
N THR A 61 37.92 50.65 -13.76
CA THR A 61 37.92 51.31 -12.45
C THR A 61 36.60 51.06 -11.74
N CYS A 62 36.66 50.58 -10.48
CA CYS A 62 35.46 50.34 -9.69
C CYS A 62 34.71 51.67 -9.49
N PRO A 63 33.44 51.82 -9.92
CA PRO A 63 32.72 53.10 -9.84
C PRO A 63 32.49 53.57 -8.39
N THR A 64 32.49 52.63 -7.43
CA THR A 64 32.21 52.91 -6.01
C THR A 64 33.40 53.46 -5.26
N CYS A 65 34.63 53.00 -5.56
CA CYS A 65 35.85 53.46 -4.90
C CYS A 65 36.82 54.19 -5.84
N GLN A 66 36.46 54.32 -7.13
CA GLN A 66 37.24 54.96 -8.20
C GLN A 66 38.70 54.48 -8.27
N GLY A 67 38.96 53.23 -7.85
CA GLY A 67 40.31 52.67 -7.76
C GLY A 67 41.02 52.91 -6.43
N THR A 68 40.64 53.91 -5.64
CA THR A 68 41.38 54.33 -4.43
C THR A 68 41.31 53.38 -3.22
N GLY A 69 40.43 52.37 -3.27
CA GLY A 69 40.24 51.41 -2.18
C GLY A 69 39.69 51.99 -0.87
N ARG A 70 39.32 53.28 -0.84
CA ARG A 70 38.77 53.98 0.33
C ARG A 70 37.40 54.57 -0.01
N ILE A 71 36.45 54.41 0.90
CA ILE A 71 35.08 54.92 0.76
C ILE A 71 34.87 56.05 1.77
N PRO A 72 34.38 57.24 1.35
CA PRO A 72 34.13 58.37 2.25
C PRO A 72 33.11 58.01 3.36
N ARG A 73 33.50 58.20 4.61
CA ARG A 73 32.64 58.02 5.80
C ARG A 73 31.59 59.14 5.82
N GLY A 74 30.34 58.79 5.53
CA GLY A 74 29.23 59.73 5.34
C GLY A 74 28.28 59.36 4.19
N GLN A 75 28.73 58.52 3.25
CA GLN A 75 27.92 57.99 2.14
C GLN A 75 27.68 56.47 2.28
N GLU A 76 27.78 55.96 3.51
CA GLU A 76 27.68 54.53 3.87
C GLU A 76 26.27 54.00 3.60
N ASN A 77 25.26 54.84 3.87
CA ASN A 77 23.84 54.51 3.78
C ASN A 77 23.31 54.47 2.34
N GLN A 78 24.11 54.93 1.36
CA GLN A 78 23.75 54.95 -0.07
C GLN A 78 24.47 53.83 -0.86
N LEU A 79 25.36 53.07 -0.21
CA LEU A 79 26.03 51.91 -0.78
C LEU A 79 25.09 50.71 -0.76
N VAL A 80 24.03 50.78 -1.56
CA VAL A 80 23.24 49.60 -1.90
C VAL A 80 24.04 48.90 -2.99
N ALA A 81 24.58 47.72 -2.69
CA ALA A 81 25.02 46.82 -3.74
C ALA A 81 23.79 46.46 -4.58
N LEU A 82 23.53 47.23 -5.64
CA LEU A 82 22.53 46.91 -6.63
C LEU A 82 23.08 45.73 -7.43
N ILE A 83 22.87 44.52 -6.92
CA ILE A 83 23.09 43.29 -7.68
C ILE A 83 22.11 43.40 -8.86
N PRO A 84 22.60 43.52 -10.11
CA PRO A 84 21.70 43.70 -11.24
C PRO A 84 20.75 42.50 -11.30
N TYR A 85 19.45 42.77 -11.44
CA TYR A 85 18.41 41.73 -11.53
C TYR A 85 18.67 40.73 -12.68
N SER A 86 19.53 41.12 -13.63
CA SER A 86 19.99 40.36 -14.79
C SER A 86 21.38 39.73 -14.62
N ASP A 87 21.91 39.58 -13.39
CA ASP A 87 23.19 38.89 -13.15
C ASP A 87 23.09 37.41 -13.60
N GLN A 88 23.88 37.05 -14.60
CA GLN A 88 23.90 35.73 -15.21
C GLN A 88 24.35 34.64 -14.22
N ARG A 89 25.09 34.99 -13.16
CA ARG A 89 25.49 34.05 -12.09
C ARG A 89 24.33 33.71 -11.14
N LEU A 90 23.37 34.61 -10.95
CA LEU A 90 22.17 34.36 -10.14
C LEU A 90 21.05 33.69 -10.94
N ARG A 91 21.16 33.61 -12.27
CA ARG A 91 20.15 32.99 -13.13
C ARG A 91 20.20 31.46 -12.98
N PRO A 92 19.18 30.81 -12.38
CA PRO A 92 19.21 29.38 -12.15
C PRO A 92 18.96 28.61 -13.45
N ARG A 93 20.02 28.41 -14.25
CA ARG A 93 19.91 27.72 -15.56
C ARG A 93 19.65 26.23 -15.41
N ARG A 94 20.11 25.62 -14.30
CA ARG A 94 19.95 24.19 -14.01
C ARG A 94 18.91 23.90 -12.92
N THR A 95 18.69 24.81 -11.96
CA THR A 95 17.74 24.60 -10.85
C THR A 95 16.30 24.40 -11.34
N LYS A 96 15.87 25.09 -12.40
CA LYS A 96 14.55 24.85 -13.01
C LYS A 96 14.41 23.40 -13.52
N LEU A 97 15.45 22.85 -14.14
CA LEU A 97 15.46 21.47 -14.62
C LEU A 97 15.46 20.47 -13.46
N TYR A 98 16.25 20.72 -12.41
CA TYR A 98 16.26 19.86 -11.21
C TYR A 98 14.91 19.87 -10.49
N VAL A 99 14.28 21.03 -10.32
CA VAL A 99 12.96 21.15 -9.67
C VAL A 99 11.88 20.45 -10.51
N MET A 100 11.88 20.65 -11.84
CA MET A 100 10.93 19.93 -12.69
C MET A 100 11.17 18.42 -12.65
N ALA A 101 12.43 17.98 -12.74
CA ALA A 101 12.78 16.57 -12.64
C ALA A 101 12.35 15.97 -11.29
N SER A 102 12.55 16.68 -10.18
CA SER A 102 12.09 16.21 -8.87
C SER A 102 10.57 16.10 -8.80
N VAL A 103 9.83 17.07 -9.36
CA VAL A 103 8.36 17.02 -9.42
C VAL A 103 7.90 15.82 -10.25
N PHE A 104 8.50 15.57 -11.42
CA PHE A 104 8.17 14.41 -12.25
C PHE A 104 8.47 13.08 -11.55
N VAL A 105 9.62 12.96 -10.88
CA VAL A 105 9.97 11.75 -10.11
C VAL A 105 8.98 11.54 -8.97
N CYS A 106 8.62 12.58 -8.24
CA CYS A 106 7.62 12.48 -7.17
C CYS A 106 6.25 12.06 -7.70
N LEU A 107 5.78 12.64 -8.81
CA LEU A 107 4.52 12.26 -9.45
C LEU A 107 4.54 10.82 -9.97
N LEU A 108 5.67 10.37 -10.50
CA LEU A 108 5.83 9.00 -10.97
C LEU A 108 5.79 8.02 -9.79
N LEU A 109 6.52 8.31 -8.70
CA LEU A 109 6.51 7.45 -7.51
C LEU A 109 5.12 7.41 -6.83
N SER A 110 4.43 8.55 -6.73
CA SER A 110 3.06 8.58 -6.18
C SER A 110 2.07 7.87 -7.10
N GLY A 111 2.18 8.05 -8.41
CA GLY A 111 1.37 7.34 -9.40
C GLY A 111 1.57 5.82 -9.34
N LEU A 112 2.81 5.35 -9.20
CA LEU A 112 3.12 3.94 -9.01
C LEU A 112 2.54 3.41 -7.69
N ALA A 113 2.70 4.15 -6.59
CA ALA A 113 2.13 3.75 -5.29
C ALA A 113 0.61 3.58 -5.38
N VAL A 114 -0.10 4.52 -6.01
CA VAL A 114 -1.55 4.39 -6.25
C VAL A 114 -1.84 3.20 -7.15
N PHE A 115 -1.14 3.03 -8.28
CA PHE A 115 -1.40 1.93 -9.20
C PHE A 115 -1.25 0.53 -8.55
N PHE A 116 -0.26 0.35 -7.67
CA PHE A 116 -0.03 -0.93 -7.00
C PHE A 116 -0.94 -1.17 -5.79
N LEU A 117 -1.32 -0.11 -5.07
CA LEU A 117 -2.13 -0.21 -3.84
C LEU A 117 -3.63 -0.01 -4.07
N PHE A 118 -4.04 0.53 -5.22
CA PHE A 118 -5.45 0.72 -5.53
C PHE A 118 -6.12 -0.66 -5.68
N PRO A 119 -7.21 -0.93 -4.94
CA PRO A 119 -7.82 -2.24 -4.90
C PRO A 119 -8.40 -2.59 -6.28
N ARG A 120 -8.00 -3.75 -6.76
CA ARG A 120 -8.55 -4.42 -7.93
C ARG A 120 -9.54 -5.50 -7.49
N SER A 121 -10.46 -5.84 -8.38
CA SER A 121 -11.48 -6.85 -8.11
C SER A 121 -10.87 -8.23 -7.84
N ILE A 122 -11.44 -8.93 -6.86
CA ILE A 122 -11.18 -10.34 -6.61
C ILE A 122 -12.27 -11.13 -7.34
N ASP A 123 -11.89 -12.12 -8.15
CA ASP A 123 -12.84 -12.90 -8.92
C ASP A 123 -13.11 -14.23 -8.23
N VAL A 124 -14.37 -14.50 -7.90
CA VAL A 124 -14.83 -15.79 -7.35
C VAL A 124 -15.63 -16.52 -8.43
N LYS A 125 -15.12 -17.67 -8.87
CA LYS A 125 -15.79 -18.50 -9.89
C LYS A 125 -16.16 -19.85 -9.30
N TYR A 126 -17.42 -20.21 -9.41
CA TYR A 126 -17.89 -21.56 -9.06
C TYR A 126 -17.55 -22.53 -10.18
N ILE A 127 -16.72 -23.54 -9.90
CA ILE A 127 -16.29 -24.52 -10.91
C ILE A 127 -17.37 -25.60 -11.08
N GLY A 128 -17.82 -26.21 -9.97
CA GLY A 128 -18.79 -27.30 -10.03
C GLY A 128 -18.89 -28.11 -8.74
N VAL A 129 -19.77 -29.13 -8.78
CA VAL A 129 -19.83 -30.18 -7.76
C VAL A 129 -18.71 -31.18 -8.03
N LYS A 130 -17.88 -31.42 -7.02
CA LYS A 130 -16.81 -32.43 -7.03
C LYS A 130 -17.36 -33.80 -6.63
N SER A 131 -18.24 -33.84 -5.62
CA SER A 131 -18.90 -35.07 -5.20
C SER A 131 -20.19 -34.79 -4.44
N ALA A 132 -21.12 -35.72 -4.50
CA ALA A 132 -22.30 -35.75 -3.65
C ALA A 132 -22.45 -37.14 -3.03
N TYR A 133 -22.37 -37.20 -1.71
CA TYR A 133 -22.63 -38.43 -0.95
C TYR A 133 -24.03 -38.40 -0.39
N VAL A 134 -24.74 -39.51 -0.53
CA VAL A 134 -26.14 -39.63 -0.16
C VAL A 134 -26.32 -40.68 0.91
N SER A 135 -27.13 -40.37 1.92
CA SER A 135 -27.64 -41.34 2.87
C SER A 135 -29.11 -41.07 3.20
N TYR A 136 -29.78 -42.10 3.71
CA TYR A 136 -31.22 -42.08 3.93
C TYR A 136 -31.59 -42.51 5.34
N ASP A 137 -32.61 -41.88 5.91
CA ASP A 137 -33.31 -42.35 7.10
C ASP A 137 -34.73 -42.77 6.73
N VAL A 138 -34.96 -44.08 6.76
CA VAL A 138 -36.24 -44.70 6.39
C VAL A 138 -37.35 -44.34 7.38
N GLN A 139 -37.03 -44.20 8.66
CA GLN A 139 -38.04 -43.94 9.70
C GLN A 139 -38.57 -42.52 9.59
N LYS A 140 -37.69 -41.57 9.31
CA LYS A 140 -38.02 -40.13 9.21
C LYS A 140 -38.33 -39.67 7.79
N ARG A 141 -38.15 -40.54 6.79
CA ARG A 141 -38.23 -40.19 5.35
C ARG A 141 -37.35 -38.97 5.03
N THR A 142 -36.10 -39.02 5.49
CA THR A 142 -35.14 -37.92 5.34
C THR A 142 -34.02 -38.33 4.39
N VAL A 143 -33.62 -37.42 3.51
CA VAL A 143 -32.45 -37.57 2.65
C VAL A 143 -31.33 -36.66 3.16
N TYR A 144 -30.16 -37.23 3.39
CA TYR A 144 -28.94 -36.50 3.74
C TYR A 144 -28.02 -36.46 2.52
N LEU A 145 -27.58 -35.26 2.12
CA LEU A 145 -26.59 -35.10 1.05
C LEU A 145 -25.40 -34.31 1.57
N ASN A 146 -24.20 -34.85 1.43
CA ASN A 146 -22.96 -34.11 1.64
C ASN A 146 -22.40 -33.73 0.27
N ILE A 147 -22.59 -32.46 -0.09
CA ILE A 147 -22.24 -31.94 -1.41
C ILE A 147 -20.93 -31.18 -1.31
N THR A 148 -19.87 -31.74 -1.91
CA THR A 148 -18.56 -31.11 -2.02
C THR A 148 -18.48 -30.35 -3.33
N ASN A 149 -18.13 -29.07 -3.24
CA ASN A 149 -18.05 -28.14 -4.37
C ASN A 149 -16.66 -27.51 -4.42
N THR A 150 -16.26 -27.11 -5.62
CA THR A 150 -14.96 -26.46 -5.84
C THR A 150 -15.18 -25.01 -6.29
N LEU A 151 -14.51 -24.09 -5.60
CA LEU A 151 -14.41 -22.67 -5.96
C LEU A 151 -13.04 -22.38 -6.52
N ASN A 152 -12.99 -21.45 -7.44
CA ASN A 152 -11.78 -20.82 -7.90
C ASN A 152 -11.79 -19.35 -7.47
N ILE A 153 -10.82 -18.95 -6.65
CA ILE A 153 -10.67 -17.57 -6.19
C ILE A 153 -9.39 -17.01 -6.80
N THR A 154 -9.53 -15.96 -7.62
CA THR A 154 -8.42 -15.29 -8.30
C THR A 154 -8.21 -13.91 -7.70
N ASN A 155 -7.00 -13.65 -7.23
CA ASN A 155 -6.61 -12.36 -6.72
C ASN A 155 -5.93 -11.54 -7.81
N ASN A 156 -6.60 -10.52 -8.35
CA ASN A 156 -6.01 -9.64 -9.36
C ASN A 156 -5.21 -8.47 -8.77
N ASN A 157 -5.05 -8.41 -7.44
CA ASN A 157 -4.25 -7.40 -6.76
C ASN A 157 -2.75 -7.71 -6.82
N TYR A 158 -1.93 -6.67 -6.68
CA TYR A 158 -0.47 -6.79 -6.56
C TYR A 158 0.00 -7.05 -5.12
N TYR A 159 -0.93 -7.26 -4.20
CA TYR A 159 -0.69 -7.58 -2.80
C TYR A 159 -1.46 -8.85 -2.41
N SER A 160 -1.00 -9.49 -1.34
CA SER A 160 -1.62 -10.70 -0.80
C SER A 160 -2.96 -10.39 -0.15
N VAL A 161 -3.94 -11.26 -0.34
CA VAL A 161 -5.28 -11.15 0.25
C VAL A 161 -5.56 -12.37 1.12
N GLU A 162 -6.13 -12.16 2.30
CA GLU A 162 -6.50 -13.23 3.21
C GLU A 162 -7.98 -13.62 3.03
N VAL A 163 -8.25 -14.91 2.95
CA VAL A 163 -9.63 -15.43 2.91
C VAL A 163 -10.08 -15.72 4.34
N GLU A 164 -10.80 -14.76 4.94
CA GLU A 164 -11.25 -14.83 6.34
C GLU A 164 -12.29 -15.94 6.53
N ASN A 165 -13.32 -15.97 5.68
CA ASN A 165 -14.32 -17.02 5.74
C ASN A 165 -15.02 -17.25 4.40
N ILE A 166 -15.54 -18.46 4.23
CA ILE A 166 -16.45 -18.84 3.16
C ILE A 166 -17.72 -19.34 3.81
N THR A 167 -18.83 -18.70 3.50
CA THR A 167 -20.16 -19.15 3.90
C THR A 167 -20.86 -19.71 2.68
N ALA A 168 -21.39 -20.92 2.80
CA ALA A 168 -22.10 -21.59 1.73
C ALA A 168 -23.48 -22.00 2.20
N GLN A 169 -24.45 -21.89 1.29
CA GLN A 169 -25.83 -22.29 1.50
C GLN A 169 -26.30 -23.10 0.30
N VAL A 170 -27.09 -24.13 0.56
CA VAL A 170 -27.75 -24.91 -0.46
C VAL A 170 -29.24 -24.74 -0.28
N GLN A 171 -29.92 -24.39 -1.36
CA GLN A 171 -31.36 -24.18 -1.37
C GLN A 171 -32.05 -25.14 -2.33
N PHE A 172 -33.19 -25.66 -1.91
CA PHE A 172 -34.11 -26.40 -2.76
C PHE A 172 -35.43 -25.65 -2.80
N SER A 173 -35.88 -25.27 -4.01
CA SER A 173 -37.12 -24.49 -4.20
C SER A 173 -37.22 -23.23 -3.30
N LYS A 174 -36.10 -22.50 -3.15
CA LYS A 174 -35.92 -21.31 -2.28
C LYS A 174 -35.87 -21.58 -0.77
N THR A 175 -36.04 -22.83 -0.33
CA THR A 175 -35.85 -23.23 1.07
C THR A 175 -34.40 -23.61 1.31
N VAL A 176 -33.76 -23.05 2.33
CA VAL A 176 -32.38 -23.39 2.68
C VAL A 176 -32.35 -24.77 3.35
N ILE A 177 -31.73 -25.75 2.69
CA ILE A 177 -31.63 -27.14 3.16
C ILE A 177 -30.26 -27.48 3.73
N GLY A 178 -29.27 -26.59 3.61
CA GLY A 178 -27.95 -26.78 4.19
C GLY A 178 -27.17 -25.48 4.28
N LYS A 179 -26.31 -25.39 5.29
CA LYS A 179 -25.40 -24.26 5.53
C LYS A 179 -24.04 -24.80 5.96
N ALA A 180 -22.98 -24.20 5.46
CA ALA A 180 -21.62 -24.45 5.92
C ALA A 180 -20.86 -23.14 6.05
N ARG A 181 -19.93 -23.09 7.00
CA ARG A 181 -19.01 -21.97 7.16
C ARG A 181 -17.61 -22.52 7.40
N LEU A 182 -16.68 -22.08 6.54
CA LEU A 182 -15.26 -22.36 6.66
C LEU A 182 -14.58 -21.06 7.09
N ASN A 183 -13.71 -21.11 8.09
CA ASN A 183 -13.01 -19.94 8.62
C ASN A 183 -11.49 -20.11 8.42
N ASN A 184 -10.78 -19.00 8.27
CA ASN A 184 -9.33 -18.88 8.10
C ASN A 184 -8.77 -19.92 7.13
N ILE A 185 -9.15 -19.77 5.87
CA ILE A 185 -8.92 -20.84 4.89
C ILE A 185 -7.49 -20.79 4.40
N THR A 186 -7.13 -19.72 3.70
CA THR A 186 -5.78 -19.52 3.13
C THR A 186 -5.54 -18.05 2.78
N ASN A 187 -4.28 -17.68 2.62
CA ASN A 187 -3.87 -16.44 1.96
C ASN A 187 -3.60 -16.71 0.46
N ILE A 188 -4.08 -15.83 -0.42
CA ILE A 188 -3.85 -15.87 -1.87
C ILE A 188 -2.81 -14.79 -2.22
N GLY A 189 -1.74 -15.21 -2.90
CA GLY A 189 -0.65 -14.33 -3.27
C GLY A 189 -1.05 -13.24 -4.28
N PRO A 190 -0.16 -12.26 -4.54
CA PRO A 190 -0.35 -11.29 -5.62
C PRO A 190 -0.53 -11.97 -6.98
N LEU A 191 -1.55 -11.56 -7.75
CA LEU A 191 -1.87 -12.10 -9.08
C LEU A 191 -2.01 -13.64 -9.13
N ASP A 192 -2.31 -14.25 -7.98
CA ASP A 192 -2.37 -15.70 -7.81
C ASP A 192 -3.82 -16.20 -7.77
N MET A 193 -3.97 -17.50 -7.98
CA MET A 193 -5.25 -18.18 -8.05
C MET A 193 -5.22 -19.43 -7.18
N LYS A 194 -6.25 -19.60 -6.34
CA LYS A 194 -6.41 -20.81 -5.51
C LYS A 194 -7.76 -21.46 -5.69
N GLN A 195 -7.74 -22.79 -5.80
CA GLN A 195 -8.93 -23.62 -5.76
C GLN A 195 -9.19 -24.10 -4.33
N ILE A 196 -10.44 -23.98 -3.90
CA ILE A 196 -10.87 -24.33 -2.55
C ILE A 196 -12.09 -25.23 -2.64
N ASP A 197 -11.98 -26.39 -2.01
CA ASP A 197 -13.09 -27.33 -1.88
C ASP A 197 -13.84 -27.08 -0.56
N TYR A 198 -15.17 -27.01 -0.64
CA TYR A 198 -16.03 -26.88 0.52
C TYR A 198 -17.17 -27.90 0.45
N THR A 199 -17.49 -28.51 1.59
CA THR A 199 -18.58 -29.48 1.70
C THR A 199 -19.73 -28.87 2.49
N VAL A 200 -20.93 -28.95 1.93
CA VAL A 200 -22.16 -28.52 2.60
C VAL A 200 -22.97 -29.76 2.97
N PRO A 201 -23.19 -30.01 4.28
CA PRO A 201 -24.18 -30.99 4.71
C PRO A 201 -25.57 -30.43 4.46
N THR A 202 -26.39 -31.19 3.76
CA THR A 202 -27.75 -30.80 3.39
C THR A 202 -28.72 -31.88 3.83
N ILE A 203 -29.88 -31.44 4.29
CA ILE A 203 -30.92 -32.30 4.86
C ILE A 203 -32.22 -31.92 4.17
N ILE A 204 -32.82 -32.89 3.48
CA ILE A 204 -34.15 -32.76 2.90
C ILE A 204 -35.11 -33.53 3.81
N ALA A 205 -35.91 -32.79 4.57
CA ALA A 205 -36.82 -33.31 5.58
C ALA A 205 -38.15 -32.53 5.61
N GLU A 206 -39.06 -32.94 6.48
CA GLU A 206 -40.30 -32.22 6.83
C GLU A 206 -41.20 -31.98 5.60
N GLU A 207 -41.41 -30.72 5.22
CA GLU A 207 -42.23 -30.31 4.06
C GLU A 207 -41.71 -30.87 2.73
N MET A 208 -40.44 -31.26 2.67
CA MET A 208 -39.78 -31.83 1.49
C MET A 208 -39.58 -33.35 1.62
N SER A 209 -40.23 -34.01 2.58
CA SER A 209 -40.13 -35.46 2.79
C SER A 209 -40.57 -36.31 1.60
N TYR A 210 -41.43 -35.79 0.71
CA TYR A 210 -41.79 -36.47 -0.55
C TYR A 210 -40.57 -36.73 -1.46
N MET A 211 -39.48 -35.98 -1.27
CA MET A 211 -38.23 -36.20 -2.00
C MET A 211 -37.59 -37.54 -1.66
N TYR A 212 -37.82 -38.07 -0.46
CA TYR A 212 -37.34 -39.39 -0.07
C TYR A 212 -37.89 -40.48 -1.01
N ASP A 213 -39.19 -40.43 -1.31
CA ASP A 213 -39.82 -41.41 -2.20
C ASP A 213 -39.25 -41.28 -3.61
N PHE A 214 -39.04 -40.05 -4.11
CA PHE A 214 -38.37 -39.83 -5.40
C PHE A 214 -36.96 -40.40 -5.40
N CYS A 215 -36.11 -40.01 -4.46
CA CYS A 215 -34.70 -40.40 -4.39
C CYS A 215 -34.47 -41.91 -4.19
N THR A 216 -35.45 -42.63 -3.63
CA THR A 216 -35.36 -44.08 -3.40
C THR A 216 -36.15 -44.90 -4.44
N LEU A 217 -36.79 -44.26 -5.41
CA LEU A 217 -37.68 -44.92 -6.36
C LEU A 217 -36.92 -45.80 -7.35
N ILE A 218 -37.11 -47.12 -7.24
CA ILE A 218 -36.39 -48.13 -8.05
C ILE A 218 -36.75 -48.06 -9.54
N SER A 219 -37.94 -47.56 -9.88
CA SER A 219 -38.36 -47.45 -11.29
C SER A 219 -37.59 -46.41 -12.08
N ILE A 220 -36.96 -45.45 -11.40
CA ILE A 220 -36.14 -44.39 -12.01
C ILE A 220 -34.67 -44.69 -11.69
N LYS A 221 -33.82 -44.68 -12.72
CA LYS A 221 -32.37 -44.94 -12.55
C LYS A 221 -31.56 -43.70 -12.19
N VAL A 222 -32.11 -42.51 -12.41
CA VAL A 222 -31.42 -41.22 -12.24
C VAL A 222 -32.30 -40.29 -11.41
N HIS A 223 -31.84 -39.90 -10.23
CA HIS A 223 -32.60 -39.10 -9.27
C HIS A 223 -32.03 -37.69 -9.16
N ASN A 224 -31.92 -36.99 -10.30
CA ASN A 224 -31.35 -35.65 -10.35
C ASN A 224 -32.33 -34.62 -9.79
N ILE A 225 -31.90 -33.87 -8.78
CA ILE A 225 -32.59 -32.72 -8.23
C ILE A 225 -31.82 -31.43 -8.56
N VAL A 226 -32.53 -30.32 -8.72
CA VAL A 226 -31.93 -29.00 -8.94
C VAL A 226 -31.78 -28.31 -7.60
N LEU A 227 -30.54 -27.92 -7.29
CA LEU A 227 -30.19 -27.18 -6.09
C LEU A 227 -29.61 -25.81 -6.48
N MET A 228 -29.95 -24.78 -5.71
CA MET A 228 -29.28 -23.49 -5.81
C MET A 228 -28.15 -23.43 -4.81
N MET A 229 -26.93 -23.41 -5.34
CA MET A 229 -25.71 -23.24 -4.58
C MET A 229 -25.45 -21.74 -4.44
N GLN A 230 -25.41 -21.24 -3.21
CA GLN A 230 -25.07 -19.87 -2.91
C GLN A 230 -23.81 -19.87 -2.04
N VAL A 231 -22.81 -19.10 -2.45
CA VAL A 231 -21.55 -18.99 -1.71
C VAL A 231 -21.18 -17.52 -1.56
N THR A 232 -20.74 -17.15 -0.37
CA THR A 232 -20.20 -15.82 -0.07
C THR A 232 -18.81 -15.99 0.50
N VAL A 233 -17.84 -15.40 -0.19
CA VAL A 233 -16.44 -15.36 0.22
C VAL A 233 -16.19 -14.00 0.86
N THR A 234 -15.66 -14.01 2.08
CA THR A 234 -15.18 -12.81 2.77
C THR A 234 -13.67 -12.79 2.71
N THR A 235 -13.12 -11.75 2.10
CA THR A 235 -11.68 -11.53 1.98
C THR A 235 -11.27 -10.27 2.71
N THR A 236 -10.07 -10.27 3.28
CA THR A 236 -9.51 -9.13 4.00
C THR A 236 -8.16 -8.72 3.45
N TYR A 237 -7.95 -7.41 3.35
CA TYR A 237 -6.70 -6.81 2.92
C TYR A 237 -6.54 -5.41 3.51
N PHE A 238 -5.34 -5.05 3.97
CA PHE A 238 -5.05 -3.74 4.59
C PHE A 238 -6.06 -3.29 5.69
N GLY A 239 -6.66 -4.23 6.42
CA GLY A 239 -7.67 -3.95 7.44
C GLY A 239 -9.09 -3.66 6.89
N HIS A 240 -9.29 -3.73 5.58
CA HIS A 240 -10.60 -3.71 4.93
C HIS A 240 -11.09 -5.14 4.67
N SER A 241 -12.39 -5.35 4.84
CA SER A 241 -13.07 -6.60 4.50
C SER A 241 -14.00 -6.37 3.33
N GLU A 242 -13.95 -7.27 2.36
CA GLU A 242 -14.81 -7.30 1.17
C GLU A 242 -15.55 -8.63 1.11
N GLN A 243 -16.81 -8.60 0.68
CA GLN A 243 -17.64 -9.79 0.55
C GLN A 243 -18.13 -9.92 -0.88
N ILE A 244 -17.89 -11.09 -1.46
CA ILE A 244 -18.30 -11.42 -2.83
C ILE A 244 -19.18 -12.64 -2.76
N SER A 245 -20.40 -12.53 -3.27
CA SER A 245 -21.37 -13.62 -3.34
C SER A 245 -21.59 -14.09 -4.76
N GLN A 246 -21.70 -15.40 -4.93
CA GLN A 246 -21.99 -16.08 -6.18
C GLN A 246 -23.12 -17.08 -5.95
N GLU A 247 -24.04 -17.16 -6.90
CA GLU A 247 -25.09 -18.17 -6.92
C GLU A 247 -25.09 -18.94 -8.24
N ARG A 248 -25.43 -20.23 -8.18
CA ARG A 248 -25.54 -21.10 -9.35
C ARG A 248 -26.51 -22.24 -9.11
N TYR A 249 -27.32 -22.56 -10.12
CA TYR A 249 -28.13 -23.78 -10.12
C TYR A 249 -27.30 -24.97 -10.57
N GLN A 250 -27.47 -26.09 -9.87
CA GLN A 250 -26.70 -27.30 -10.13
C GLN A 250 -27.57 -28.54 -9.98
N TYR A 251 -27.39 -29.50 -10.88
CA TYR A 251 -28.01 -30.81 -10.78
C TYR A 251 -27.16 -31.71 -9.89
N VAL A 252 -27.81 -32.39 -8.94
CA VAL A 252 -27.19 -33.36 -8.04
C VAL A 252 -28.07 -34.61 -8.00
N ASP A 253 -27.45 -35.78 -8.14
CA ASP A 253 -28.12 -37.07 -8.00
C ASP A 253 -28.34 -37.38 -6.51
N CYS A 254 -29.60 -37.50 -6.09
CA CYS A 254 -29.98 -37.87 -4.73
C CYS A 254 -30.25 -39.37 -4.56
N GLY A 255 -29.99 -40.19 -5.58
CA GLY A 255 -30.21 -41.65 -5.57
C GLY A 255 -28.96 -42.48 -5.29
N ARG A 256 -27.78 -41.92 -5.57
CA ARG A 256 -26.50 -42.62 -5.43
C ARG A 256 -25.36 -41.66 -5.12
N ASN A 257 -24.34 -42.17 -4.44
CA ASN A 257 -23.06 -41.49 -4.31
C ASN A 257 -22.45 -41.21 -5.68
N THR A 258 -22.15 -39.94 -5.95
CA THR A 258 -21.54 -39.50 -7.21
C THR A 258 -20.25 -38.73 -6.94
N THR A 259 -19.25 -38.97 -7.78
CA THR A 259 -17.98 -38.25 -7.78
C THR A 259 -17.72 -37.82 -9.22
N TYR A 260 -17.54 -36.52 -9.44
CA TYR A 260 -17.30 -35.96 -10.76
C TYR A 260 -15.79 -35.78 -10.94
N GLN A 261 -15.23 -36.30 -12.03
CA GLN A 261 -13.82 -36.07 -12.38
C GLN A 261 -13.74 -34.76 -13.17
N LEU A 262 -13.09 -33.75 -12.56
CA LEU A 262 -13.11 -32.35 -12.98
C LEU A 262 -14.51 -31.71 -12.91
N GLY A 263 -14.59 -30.45 -12.47
CA GLY A 263 -15.83 -29.68 -12.39
C GLY A 263 -16.41 -29.31 -13.76
N GLN A 264 -16.61 -30.28 -14.64
CA GLN A 264 -17.42 -30.17 -15.84
C GLN A 264 -18.90 -30.25 -15.44
N SER A 265 -19.37 -29.16 -14.85
CA SER A 265 -20.77 -28.73 -15.03
C SER A 265 -20.88 -27.68 -16.16
N GLU A 266 -19.81 -27.49 -16.95
CA GLU A 266 -19.82 -26.64 -18.14
C GLU A 266 -20.41 -27.34 -19.37
N TYR A 267 -21.45 -28.17 -19.25
CA TYR A 267 -22.21 -28.61 -20.44
C TYR A 267 -23.69 -28.80 -20.12
N LEU A 268 -24.39 -27.67 -20.00
CA LEU A 268 -25.67 -27.50 -20.66
C LEU A 268 -25.78 -26.01 -21.07
N ASN A 269 -24.94 -25.59 -22.02
CA ASN A 269 -25.26 -24.43 -22.85
C ASN A 269 -26.55 -24.78 -23.59
N VAL A 270 -27.69 -24.45 -22.97
CA VAL A 270 -28.96 -24.35 -23.67
C VAL A 270 -28.70 -23.32 -24.76
N LEU A 271 -28.68 -23.80 -26.01
CA LEU A 271 -28.79 -22.98 -27.20
C LEU A 271 -29.92 -21.99 -26.96
N GLN A 272 -29.54 -20.73 -26.71
CA GLN A 272 -30.48 -19.64 -26.62
C GLN A 272 -31.14 -19.58 -28.00
N PRO A 273 -32.47 -19.76 -28.12
CA PRO A 273 -33.12 -19.61 -29.41
C PRO A 273 -32.91 -18.16 -29.85
N GLN A 274 -32.38 -17.99 -31.06
CA GLN A 274 -32.33 -16.67 -31.67
C GLN A 274 -33.77 -16.16 -31.82
N GLN A 275 -34.08 -15.04 -31.18
CA GLN A 275 -35.21 -14.19 -31.56
C GLN A 275 -34.78 -13.27 -32.69
#